data_AF-A0A814SUE4-F1
#
_entry.id   AF-A0A814SUE4-F1
#
_cell.length_a   1.000
_cell.length_b   1.000
_cell.length_c   1.000
_cell.angle_alpha   90.00
_cell.angle_beta   90.00
_cell.angle_gamma   90.00
#
_symmetry.space_group_name_H-M   'P 1'
#
loop_
_entity.id
_entity.type
_entity.pdbx_description
1 polymer ?
#
loop_
_entity_poly.entity_id
_entity_poly.type
_entity_poly.pdbx_seq_one_letter_code
_entity_poly.pdbx_strand_id
1 'polypeptide(L)'
;MYFISLATLSTTTTTTTTTVFVATITATETTTVITTSTTPTTAFTTDITTSISVSTTLSTISTPSTATVTRTTTTTTIISKSNWLTNGDGETGPCESAGGSTPPTGWSYNGTITQVYYNNTYADQLSTNSGPNNRGNCYFYGGPSGSVTSMWQYVNMSNSINPVLIDNQTVYFNFSAWLGGYGSQTDYAQVSLTFINQANQQGGSTTTLGPVTHTQRSDITSLLFQQATGLVPVGGRSLLVTVTITRFSGTANDGDVDNIALYLYQ
;
A
#
# COMPACT_ATOMS: atom_id res chain seq x y z
N MET A 1 -20.78 -21.82 17.06
CA MET A 1 -21.29 -23.21 17.05
C MET A 1 -22.52 -23.22 16.17
N TYR A 2 -22.42 -23.63 14.90
CA TYR A 2 -23.56 -23.77 14.00
C TYR A 2 -23.59 -25.23 13.53
N PHE A 3 -24.65 -25.94 13.93
CA PHE A 3 -24.90 -27.34 13.57
C PHE A 3 -25.43 -27.41 12.14
N ILE A 4 -24.85 -28.28 11.32
CA ILE A 4 -25.39 -28.65 10.01
C ILE A 4 -26.11 -29.98 10.18
N SER A 5 -27.42 -29.98 9.95
CA SER A 5 -28.30 -31.15 9.98
C SER A 5 -27.99 -32.08 8.80
N LEU A 6 -27.63 -33.34 9.08
CA LEU A 6 -27.53 -34.39 8.06
C LEU A 6 -28.92 -34.96 7.76
N ALA A 7 -29.40 -34.82 6.51
CA ALA A 7 -30.53 -35.57 6.01
C ALA A 7 -30.04 -36.95 5.52
N THR A 8 -30.58 -38.02 6.10
CA THR A 8 -30.38 -39.40 5.62
C THR A 8 -31.31 -39.69 4.45
N LEU A 9 -30.78 -40.08 3.29
CA LEU A 9 -31.57 -40.69 2.20
C LEU A 9 -31.15 -42.15 2.02
N SER A 10 -32.12 -43.06 2.10
CA SER A 10 -32.00 -44.43 1.62
C SER A 10 -32.72 -44.56 0.28
N THR A 11 -32.14 -45.22 -0.73
CA THR A 11 -32.94 -45.90 -1.76
C THR A 11 -32.17 -46.99 -2.51
N THR A 12 -32.95 -47.98 -2.91
CA THR A 12 -32.71 -49.29 -3.53
C THR A 12 -32.43 -49.23 -5.04
N THR A 13 -31.74 -50.24 -5.56
CA THR A 13 -31.25 -50.38 -6.96
C THR A 13 -32.23 -51.09 -7.91
N THR A 14 -32.36 -50.60 -9.14
CA THR A 14 -32.68 -51.42 -10.33
C THR A 14 -32.20 -50.82 -11.67
N THR A 15 -31.97 -51.74 -12.62
CA THR A 15 -31.23 -51.79 -13.92
C THR A 15 -31.34 -50.71 -15.03
N THR A 16 -30.16 -50.42 -15.61
CA THR A 16 -29.71 -50.19 -17.02
C THR A 16 -30.41 -49.20 -17.99
N THR A 17 -29.73 -48.07 -18.28
CA THR A 17 -29.47 -47.48 -19.62
C THR A 17 -28.41 -46.36 -19.45
N THR A 18 -27.33 -46.35 -20.25
CA THR A 18 -26.23 -45.37 -20.11
C THR A 18 -26.50 -44.13 -20.98
N THR A 19 -26.69 -42.97 -20.37
CA THR A 19 -26.68 -41.66 -21.04
C THR A 19 -25.68 -40.76 -20.32
N VAL A 20 -24.71 -40.20 -21.07
CA VAL A 20 -23.68 -39.31 -20.53
C VAL A 20 -24.16 -37.87 -20.66
N PHE A 21 -24.22 -37.14 -19.54
CA PHE A 21 -24.50 -35.70 -19.52
C PHE A 21 -23.31 -34.94 -18.92
N VAL A 22 -23.00 -33.77 -19.46
CA VAL A 22 -21.93 -32.86 -19.01
C VAL A 22 -22.55 -31.79 -18.11
N ALA A 23 -22.05 -31.64 -16.87
CA ALA A 23 -22.43 -30.53 -15.99
C ALA A 23 -21.53 -29.32 -16.26
N THR A 24 -22.14 -28.16 -16.55
CA THR A 24 -21.42 -26.89 -16.69
C THR A 24 -21.42 -26.17 -15.34
N ILE A 25 -20.24 -25.90 -14.78
CA ILE A 25 -20.08 -25.12 -13.54
C ILE A 25 -19.86 -23.66 -13.94
N THR A 26 -20.79 -22.79 -13.58
CA THR A 26 -20.64 -21.34 -13.77
C THR A 26 -20.42 -20.69 -12.40
N ALA A 27 -19.19 -20.26 -12.12
CA ALA A 27 -18.92 -19.43 -10.95
C ALA A 27 -19.17 -17.96 -11.32
N THR A 28 -19.96 -17.25 -10.53
CA THR A 28 -20.15 -15.81 -10.65
C THR A 28 -19.48 -15.14 -9.46
N GLU A 29 -18.48 -14.30 -9.70
CA GLU A 29 -17.86 -13.49 -8.64
C GLU A 29 -18.93 -12.61 -8.00
N THR A 30 -19.03 -12.66 -6.67
CA THR A 30 -19.89 -11.74 -5.92
C THR A 30 -19.04 -10.89 -4.98
N THR A 31 -19.41 -9.62 -4.97
CA THR A 31 -18.73 -8.42 -4.47
C THR A 31 -18.05 -8.54 -3.12
N THR A 32 -16.82 -8.03 -3.05
CA THR A 32 -16.07 -7.74 -1.83
C THR A 32 -16.83 -6.74 -0.95
N VAL A 33 -17.26 -7.13 0.25
CA VAL A 33 -17.76 -6.20 1.26
C VAL A 33 -16.64 -5.88 2.23
N ILE A 34 -16.09 -4.67 2.13
CA ILE A 34 -15.12 -4.15 3.09
C ILE A 34 -15.91 -3.46 4.21
N THR A 35 -16.02 -4.10 5.38
CA THR A 35 -16.53 -3.41 6.58
C THR A 35 -15.36 -2.79 7.34
N THR A 36 -15.22 -1.47 7.26
CA THR A 36 -14.31 -0.71 8.13
C THR A 36 -15.03 -0.40 9.46
N SER A 37 -14.42 -0.79 10.59
CA SER A 37 -14.86 -0.36 11.93
C SER A 37 -14.00 0.82 12.37
N THR A 38 -14.64 1.91 12.77
CA THR A 38 -14.03 3.24 12.99
C THR A 38 -13.66 3.52 14.45
N THR A 39 -13.12 2.56 15.20
CA THR A 39 -12.63 2.83 16.57
C THR A 39 -11.14 2.51 16.69
N PRO A 40 -10.26 3.50 16.98
CA PRO A 40 -8.81 3.31 16.94
C PRO A 40 -8.26 3.00 18.33
N THR A 41 -7.63 1.84 18.49
CA THR A 41 -6.37 1.69 19.24
C THR A 41 -5.91 0.23 19.11
N THR A 42 -4.70 0.08 18.55
CA THR A 42 -3.94 -1.17 18.37
C THR A 42 -4.54 -2.21 17.40
N ALA A 43 -3.80 -2.44 16.30
CA ALA A 43 -4.02 -3.46 15.26
C ALA A 43 -5.23 -3.25 14.33
N PHE A 44 -4.94 -2.91 13.07
CA PHE A 44 -5.84 -3.23 11.96
C PHE A 44 -5.88 -4.75 11.80
N THR A 45 -7.06 -5.34 12.01
CA THR A 45 -7.35 -6.72 11.60
C THR A 45 -8.33 -6.63 10.44
N THR A 46 -7.88 -6.97 9.24
CA THR A 46 -8.76 -7.04 8.06
C THR A 46 -9.18 -8.49 7.91
N ASP A 47 -10.39 -8.84 8.35
CA ASP A 47 -10.95 -10.16 8.08
C ASP A 47 -11.50 -10.17 6.65
N ILE A 48 -10.75 -10.76 5.72
CA ILE A 48 -11.22 -10.98 4.35
C ILE A 48 -12.07 -12.26 4.35
N THR A 49 -13.40 -12.11 4.37
CA THR A 49 -14.32 -13.22 4.17
C THR A 49 -14.77 -13.29 2.71
N THR A 50 -14.17 -14.19 1.93
CA THR A 50 -14.65 -14.52 0.58
C THR A 50 -15.75 -15.58 0.68
N SER A 51 -17.01 -15.22 0.43
CA SER A 51 -18.10 -16.20 0.35
C SER A 51 -18.28 -16.67 -1.10
N ILE A 52 -18.11 -17.97 -1.34
CA ILE A 52 -18.38 -18.61 -2.64
C ILE A 52 -19.78 -19.20 -2.59
N SER A 53 -20.70 -18.69 -3.43
CA SER A 53 -22.01 -19.30 -3.67
C SER A 53 -21.91 -20.29 -4.84
N VAL A 54 -22.08 -21.58 -4.55
CA VAL A 54 -22.10 -22.65 -5.56
C VAL A 54 -23.56 -23.02 -5.83
N SER A 55 -24.05 -22.78 -7.05
CA SER A 55 -25.34 -23.32 -7.50
C SER A 55 -25.10 -24.57 -8.33
N THR A 56 -25.67 -25.70 -7.91
CA THR A 56 -25.73 -26.92 -8.71
C THR A 56 -27.17 -27.16 -9.14
N THR A 57 -27.39 -27.42 -10.42
CA THR A 57 -28.65 -28.00 -10.90
C THR A 57 -28.53 -29.52 -10.83
N LEU A 58 -29.29 -30.16 -9.94
CA LEU A 58 -29.35 -31.62 -9.90
C LEU A 58 -30.34 -32.13 -10.96
N SER A 59 -29.84 -32.82 -11.98
CA SER A 59 -30.63 -33.81 -12.72
C SER A 59 -30.29 -35.20 -12.19
N THR A 60 -31.32 -36.02 -11.96
CA THR A 60 -31.28 -37.33 -11.28
C THR A 60 -30.08 -38.21 -11.66
N ILE A 61 -29.26 -38.55 -10.66
CA ILE A 61 -28.09 -39.43 -10.78
C ILE A 61 -28.49 -40.82 -10.24
N SER A 62 -28.21 -41.90 -10.97
CA SER A 62 -28.45 -43.29 -10.52
C SER A 62 -27.23 -44.00 -9.90
N THR A 63 -26.09 -43.32 -9.81
CA THR A 63 -24.89 -43.81 -9.09
C THR A 63 -24.25 -42.70 -8.25
N PRO A 64 -24.02 -42.90 -6.94
CA PRO A 64 -23.36 -41.88 -6.12
C PRO A 64 -21.93 -41.64 -6.65
N SER A 65 -21.67 -40.44 -7.16
CA SER A 65 -20.33 -39.94 -7.47
C SER A 65 -20.00 -38.82 -6.50
N THR A 66 -18.94 -39.00 -5.72
CA THR A 66 -18.45 -37.99 -4.79
C THR A 66 -17.65 -36.95 -5.56
N ALA A 67 -18.22 -35.76 -5.78
CA ALA A 67 -17.46 -34.62 -6.29
C ALA A 67 -16.74 -33.93 -5.12
N THR A 68 -15.41 -33.97 -5.12
CA THR A 68 -14.60 -33.25 -4.14
C THR A 68 -14.46 -31.79 -4.60
N VAL A 69 -15.11 -30.86 -3.89
CA VAL A 69 -14.91 -29.42 -4.09
C VAL A 69 -13.73 -28.98 -3.20
N THR A 70 -12.57 -28.76 -3.80
CA THR A 70 -11.41 -28.22 -3.08
C THR A 70 -11.56 -26.71 -2.95
N ARG A 71 -11.84 -26.22 -1.73
CA ARG A 71 -11.88 -24.78 -1.45
C ARG A 71 -10.46 -24.26 -1.22
N THR A 72 -9.84 -23.66 -2.23
CA THR A 72 -8.58 -22.93 -2.04
C THR A 72 -8.87 -21.64 -1.26
N THR A 73 -8.41 -21.56 -0.02
CA THR A 73 -8.50 -20.34 0.80
C THR A 73 -7.16 -19.63 0.69
N THR A 74 -7.07 -18.56 -0.11
CA THR A 74 -5.86 -17.72 -0.14
C THR A 74 -5.86 -16.85 1.10
N THR A 75 -4.97 -17.12 2.05
CA THR A 75 -4.78 -16.30 3.25
C THR A 75 -3.62 -15.35 3.01
N THR A 76 -3.90 -14.05 2.85
CA THR A 76 -2.86 -13.03 2.78
C THR A 76 -2.29 -12.82 4.17
N THR A 77 -1.00 -13.10 4.35
CA THR A 77 -0.31 -12.88 5.63
C THR A 77 0.47 -11.57 5.55
N ILE A 78 0.07 -10.59 6.35
CA ILE A 78 0.84 -9.35 6.46
C ILE A 78 2.16 -9.65 7.19
N ILE A 79 3.30 -9.46 6.50
CA ILE A 79 4.65 -9.70 7.05
C ILE A 79 5.03 -8.58 8.01
N SER A 80 4.55 -7.35 7.76
CA SER A 80 4.76 -6.19 8.63
C SER A 80 3.45 -5.47 8.96
N LYS A 81 3.06 -5.45 10.23
CA LYS A 81 1.88 -4.70 10.69
C LYS A 81 2.10 -3.18 10.78
N SER A 82 3.35 -2.73 10.68
CA SER A 82 3.76 -1.33 10.81
C SER A 82 4.54 -0.91 9.57
N ASN A 83 4.58 0.41 9.34
CA ASN A 83 5.35 1.02 8.26
C ASN A 83 6.84 0.64 8.40
N TRP A 84 7.48 0.24 7.31
CA TRP A 84 8.91 -0.06 7.27
C TRP A 84 9.80 1.17 7.40
N LEU A 85 9.23 2.36 7.20
CA LEU A 85 9.92 3.64 7.31
C LEU A 85 9.69 4.24 8.69
N THR A 86 10.77 4.71 9.32
CA THR A 86 10.64 5.54 10.52
C THR A 86 10.22 6.95 10.13
N ASN A 87 9.36 7.58 10.93
CA ASN A 87 8.89 8.94 10.66
C ASN A 87 8.42 9.15 9.20
N GLY A 88 7.69 8.20 8.63
CA GLY A 88 7.14 8.35 7.28
C GLY A 88 5.99 9.36 7.20
N ASP A 89 5.37 9.62 8.34
CA ASP A 89 4.27 10.56 8.57
C ASP A 89 4.74 11.94 9.06
N GLY A 90 6.04 12.16 9.25
CA GLY A 90 6.56 13.47 9.66
C GLY A 90 6.26 13.89 11.10
N GLU A 91 5.72 13.00 11.94
CA GLU A 91 5.30 13.32 13.32
C GLU A 91 6.38 13.08 14.38
N THR A 92 7.54 12.55 13.98
CA THR A 92 8.69 12.38 14.89
C THR A 92 9.61 13.59 14.79
N GLY A 93 9.94 14.15 15.95
CA GLY A 93 10.83 15.31 16.05
C GLY A 93 10.10 16.66 15.93
N PRO A 94 10.85 17.76 15.98
CA PRO A 94 10.29 19.11 15.88
C PRO A 94 9.76 19.41 14.48
N CYS A 95 8.64 20.14 14.44
CA CYS A 95 8.08 20.72 13.21
C CYS A 95 8.15 22.24 13.31
N GLU A 96 8.49 22.86 12.18
CA GLU A 96 8.72 24.30 12.11
C GLU A 96 7.44 25.06 11.75
N SER A 97 7.23 26.21 12.38
CA SER A 97 6.12 27.11 12.05
C SER A 97 6.44 28.05 10.89
N ALA A 98 7.71 28.16 10.50
CA ALA A 98 8.13 29.15 9.50
C ALA A 98 9.17 28.67 8.47
N GLY A 99 9.16 27.40 8.07
CA GLY A 99 10.02 26.89 6.99
C GLY A 99 11.52 26.92 7.32
N GLY A 100 11.90 26.45 8.51
CA GLY A 100 13.27 26.49 9.03
C GLY A 100 14.24 25.45 8.43
N SER A 101 15.41 25.30 9.08
CA SER A 101 16.48 24.36 8.69
C SER A 101 16.48 23.07 9.51
N THR A 102 15.36 22.76 10.14
CA THR A 102 15.27 21.61 11.04
C THR A 102 15.13 20.34 10.21
N PRO A 103 16.13 19.44 10.28
CA PRO A 103 16.19 18.31 9.38
C PRO A 103 15.14 17.25 9.72
N PRO A 104 14.72 16.46 8.72
CA PRO A 104 13.73 15.41 8.94
C PRO A 104 14.28 14.33 9.87
N THR A 105 13.65 14.15 11.03
CA THR A 105 14.12 13.21 12.06
C THR A 105 14.02 11.77 11.56
N GLY A 106 15.06 10.97 11.76
CA GLY A 106 15.09 9.57 11.30
C GLY A 106 15.42 9.39 9.81
N TRP A 107 15.58 10.47 9.06
CA TRP A 107 15.97 10.44 7.65
C TRP A 107 17.40 10.96 7.46
N SER A 108 18.15 10.35 6.54
CA SER A 108 19.32 11.02 5.96
C SER A 108 18.83 12.06 4.94
N TYR A 109 19.53 13.17 4.76
CA TYR A 109 19.05 14.26 3.91
C TYR A 109 20.17 15.06 3.24
N ASN A 110 19.81 15.79 2.18
CA ASN A 110 20.64 16.77 1.51
C ASN A 110 19.78 17.98 1.11
N GLY A 111 20.31 19.19 1.32
CA GLY A 111 19.65 20.44 0.99
C GLY A 111 18.86 20.97 2.18
N THR A 112 17.64 21.43 1.89
CA THR A 112 16.82 22.29 2.75
C THR A 112 15.48 21.66 3.15
N ILE A 113 15.25 20.39 2.78
CA ILE A 113 14.09 19.62 3.19
C ILE A 113 13.91 19.68 4.71
N THR A 114 12.69 19.93 5.14
CA THR A 114 12.36 20.14 6.54
C THR A 114 10.95 19.65 6.86
N GLN A 115 10.65 19.48 8.15
CA GLN A 115 9.31 19.19 8.66
C GLN A 115 8.64 20.48 9.10
N VAL A 116 7.41 20.73 8.63
CA VAL A 116 6.66 21.95 8.95
C VAL A 116 5.21 21.62 9.30
N TYR A 117 4.54 22.51 10.03
CA TYR A 117 3.14 22.28 10.42
C TYR A 117 2.16 22.44 9.25
N TYR A 118 1.09 21.64 9.19
CA TYR A 118 -0.01 21.83 8.23
C TYR A 118 -0.69 23.22 8.30
N ASN A 119 -0.66 23.87 9.46
CA ASN A 119 -1.26 25.19 9.70
C ASN A 119 -0.22 26.33 9.72
N ASN A 120 0.97 26.09 9.16
CA ASN A 120 2.01 27.11 9.07
C ASN A 120 1.68 28.18 7.99
N THR A 121 2.40 29.30 7.99
CA THR A 121 2.16 30.43 7.06
C THR A 121 2.45 30.11 5.57
N TYR A 122 3.28 29.11 5.31
CA TYR A 122 3.69 28.59 3.99
C TYR A 122 2.75 27.48 3.47
N ALA A 123 2.10 26.76 4.39
CA ALA A 123 1.16 25.69 4.13
C ALA A 123 -0.23 26.24 3.79
N ASP A 124 -0.32 27.44 3.18
CA ASP A 124 -1.59 28.11 2.94
C ASP A 124 -2.53 27.11 2.25
N GLN A 125 -3.60 26.79 2.97
CA GLN A 125 -4.63 25.82 2.62
C GLN A 125 -4.32 24.31 2.75
N LEU A 126 -3.08 23.83 2.98
CA LEU A 126 -2.85 22.39 3.20
C LEU A 126 -3.59 21.87 4.45
N SER A 127 -3.84 22.69 5.46
CA SER A 127 -4.64 22.31 6.63
C SER A 127 -6.11 22.00 6.31
N THR A 128 -6.64 22.50 5.19
CA THR A 128 -8.08 22.44 4.86
C THR A 128 -8.37 21.76 3.52
N ASN A 129 -7.43 21.81 2.58
CA ASN A 129 -7.55 21.18 1.27
C ASN A 129 -7.27 19.67 1.32
N SER A 130 -7.45 19.03 0.17
CA SER A 130 -7.15 17.61 -0.07
C SER A 130 -5.75 17.24 0.42
N GLY A 131 -5.68 16.13 1.14
CA GLY A 131 -4.49 15.59 1.77
C GLY A 131 -4.87 14.40 2.65
N PRO A 132 -3.93 13.82 3.41
CA PRO A 132 -4.21 12.67 4.27
C PRO A 132 -5.39 12.93 5.20
N ASN A 133 -6.38 12.04 5.23
CA ASN A 133 -7.53 12.15 6.14
C ASN A 133 -7.11 12.01 7.61
N ASN A 134 -6.00 11.32 7.85
CA ASN A 134 -5.37 11.08 9.13
C ASN A 134 -4.10 11.94 9.29
N ARG A 135 -4.03 13.10 8.62
CA ARG A 135 -2.87 14.00 8.76
C ARG A 135 -2.61 14.30 10.23
N GLY A 136 -1.36 14.22 10.63
CA GLY A 136 -0.94 14.67 11.95
C GLY A 136 -0.76 16.19 11.96
N ASN A 137 0.22 16.64 12.71
CA ASN A 137 0.54 18.07 12.79
C ASN A 137 1.43 18.52 11.63
N CYS A 138 2.21 17.62 11.05
CA CYS A 138 3.37 17.96 10.25
C CYS A 138 3.40 17.23 8.91
N TYR A 139 4.18 17.78 7.98
CA TYR A 139 4.51 17.16 6.71
C TYR A 139 5.92 17.58 6.29
N PHE A 140 6.46 16.94 5.25
CA PHE A 140 7.76 17.29 4.69
C PHE A 140 7.63 18.29 3.55
N TYR A 141 8.43 19.34 3.65
CA TYR A 141 8.46 20.48 2.74
C TYR A 141 9.84 20.60 2.11
N GLY A 142 9.91 20.92 0.81
CA GLY A 142 11.17 21.09 0.07
C GLY A 142 12.07 22.20 0.59
N GLY A 143 11.56 23.11 1.41
CA GLY A 143 12.34 24.09 2.16
C GLY A 143 12.33 25.48 1.55
N PRO A 144 12.79 26.50 2.31
CA PRO A 144 12.70 27.91 1.92
C PRO A 144 13.63 28.31 0.77
N SER A 145 14.51 27.41 0.33
CA SER A 145 15.47 27.61 -0.75
C SER A 145 15.94 26.27 -1.32
N GLY A 146 16.92 26.29 -2.23
CA GLY A 146 17.42 25.09 -2.91
C GLY A 146 16.62 24.76 -4.17
N SER A 147 17.29 24.33 -5.24
CA SER A 147 16.61 23.87 -6.45
C SER A 147 16.23 22.39 -6.38
N VAL A 148 17.01 21.59 -5.65
CA VAL A 148 16.78 20.18 -5.42
C VAL A 148 17.13 19.88 -3.96
N THR A 149 16.25 19.19 -3.26
CA THR A 149 16.52 18.62 -1.95
C THR A 149 16.08 17.16 -1.91
N SER A 150 16.66 16.38 -1.02
CA SER A 150 16.32 14.97 -0.88
C SER A 150 16.43 14.48 0.55
N MET A 151 15.68 13.42 0.84
CA MET A 151 15.85 12.63 2.06
C MET A 151 15.67 11.14 1.75
N TRP A 152 16.35 10.28 2.50
CA TRP A 152 16.30 8.84 2.27
C TRP A 152 16.46 8.00 3.53
N GLN A 153 15.89 6.79 3.48
CA GLN A 153 16.06 5.73 4.47
C GLN A 153 16.47 4.45 3.77
N TYR A 154 17.56 3.85 4.28
CA TYR A 154 17.98 2.50 3.92
C TYR A 154 17.54 1.54 5.02
N VAL A 155 16.77 0.52 4.66
CA VAL A 155 16.21 -0.44 5.62
C VAL A 155 16.63 -1.85 5.26
N ASN A 156 17.26 -2.56 6.20
CA ASN A 156 17.65 -3.95 6.05
C ASN A 156 16.46 -4.87 6.43
N MET A 157 16.06 -5.75 5.51
CA MET A 157 14.94 -6.67 5.69
C MET A 157 15.37 -8.05 6.23
N SER A 158 16.67 -8.36 6.22
CA SER A 158 17.20 -9.72 6.39
C SER A 158 16.88 -10.36 7.73
N ASN A 159 16.62 -9.56 8.78
CA ASN A 159 16.26 -10.06 10.11
C ASN A 159 14.74 -10.11 10.36
N SER A 160 13.95 -9.57 9.43
CA SER A 160 12.50 -9.37 9.60
C SER A 160 11.68 -10.24 8.65
N ILE A 161 12.28 -10.70 7.53
CA ILE A 161 11.61 -11.55 6.53
C ILE A 161 12.50 -12.75 6.24
N ASN A 162 11.90 -13.94 6.18
CA ASN A 162 12.59 -15.13 5.70
C ASN A 162 12.99 -14.93 4.22
N PRO A 163 14.29 -14.90 3.88
CA PRO A 163 14.75 -14.62 2.51
C PRO A 163 14.23 -15.62 1.48
N VAL A 164 13.91 -16.86 1.89
CA VAL A 164 13.31 -17.86 1.00
C VAL A 164 11.96 -17.40 0.45
N LEU A 165 11.17 -16.65 1.22
CA LEU A 165 9.88 -16.12 0.75
C LEU A 165 10.07 -15.08 -0.36
N ILE A 166 11.09 -14.23 -0.21
CA ILE A 166 11.46 -13.23 -1.23
C ILE A 166 11.98 -13.94 -2.48
N ASP A 167 12.87 -14.90 -2.31
CA ASP A 167 13.52 -15.59 -3.43
C ASP A 167 12.54 -16.48 -4.21
N ASN A 168 11.51 -17.00 -3.55
CA ASN A 168 10.39 -17.71 -4.18
C ASN A 168 9.30 -16.77 -4.73
N GLN A 169 9.50 -15.44 -4.71
CA GLN A 169 8.55 -14.44 -5.22
C GLN A 169 7.16 -14.52 -4.59
N THR A 170 7.12 -14.76 -3.27
CA THR A 170 5.87 -14.78 -2.50
C THR A 170 5.65 -13.51 -1.68
N VAL A 171 6.60 -12.57 -1.69
CA VAL A 171 6.51 -11.32 -0.95
C VAL A 171 6.16 -10.17 -1.88
N TYR A 172 5.10 -9.47 -1.56
CA TYR A 172 4.63 -8.27 -2.23
C TYR A 172 4.91 -7.03 -1.39
N PHE A 173 4.98 -5.88 -2.04
CA PHE A 173 5.01 -4.57 -1.41
C PHE A 173 3.76 -3.76 -1.74
N ASN A 174 3.36 -2.92 -0.79
CA ASN A 174 2.46 -1.79 -0.99
C ASN A 174 3.21 -0.53 -0.59
N PHE A 175 3.45 0.35 -1.57
CA PHE A 175 4.21 1.58 -1.42
C PHE A 175 3.30 2.75 -1.73
N SER A 176 3.18 3.70 -0.80
CA SER A 176 2.32 4.86 -0.97
C SER A 176 2.92 6.12 -0.38
N ALA A 177 2.48 7.27 -0.89
CA ALA A 177 2.78 8.58 -0.33
C ALA A 177 1.69 9.57 -0.73
N TRP A 178 1.57 10.66 0.02
CA TRP A 178 0.79 11.82 -0.37
C TRP A 178 1.74 12.86 -0.95
N LEU A 179 1.53 13.24 -2.20
CA LEU A 179 2.44 14.11 -2.96
C LEU A 179 1.72 15.32 -3.49
N GLY A 180 2.38 16.47 -3.46
CA GLY A 180 1.81 17.69 -4.00
C GLY A 180 2.73 18.88 -3.92
N GLY A 181 2.13 20.04 -3.71
CA GLY A 181 2.82 21.31 -3.66
C GLY A 181 1.86 22.50 -3.54
N TYR A 182 2.39 23.68 -3.81
CA TYR A 182 1.69 24.96 -3.61
C TYR A 182 0.99 25.51 -4.86
N GLY A 183 -0.26 25.94 -4.73
CA GLY A 183 -1.02 26.68 -5.76
C GLY A 183 -0.83 26.15 -7.18
N SER A 184 -0.52 27.04 -8.13
CA SER A 184 -0.19 26.69 -9.52
C SER A 184 1.31 26.49 -9.78
N GLN A 185 2.14 26.36 -8.72
CA GLN A 185 3.58 26.18 -8.88
C GLN A 185 3.91 24.79 -9.45
N THR A 186 4.94 24.74 -10.30
CA THR A 186 5.36 23.52 -11.02
C THR A 186 6.40 22.71 -10.27
N ASP A 187 6.75 23.14 -9.06
CA ASP A 187 7.51 22.38 -8.07
C ASP A 187 6.85 21.03 -7.81
N TYR A 188 7.67 20.00 -7.54
CA TYR A 188 7.12 18.68 -7.26
C TYR A 188 7.98 17.88 -6.29
N ALA A 189 7.31 16.99 -5.56
CA ALA A 189 7.91 15.89 -4.85
C ALA A 189 7.74 14.57 -5.64
N GLN A 190 8.75 13.71 -5.55
CA GLN A 190 8.72 12.35 -6.05
C GLN A 190 9.31 11.42 -4.98
N VAL A 191 8.73 10.22 -4.82
CA VAL A 191 9.26 9.20 -3.91
C VAL A 191 9.56 7.94 -4.69
N SER A 192 10.74 7.39 -4.49
CA SER A 192 11.20 6.17 -5.15
C SER A 192 11.52 5.08 -4.14
N LEU A 193 11.26 3.84 -4.53
CA LEU A 193 11.59 2.62 -3.82
C LEU A 193 12.49 1.76 -4.69
N THR A 194 13.68 1.46 -4.17
CA THR A 194 14.65 0.57 -4.82
C THR A 194 14.99 -0.56 -3.88
N PHE A 195 14.83 -1.80 -4.32
CA PHE A 195 15.33 -2.96 -3.57
C PHE A 195 16.82 -3.15 -3.84
N ILE A 196 17.56 -3.58 -2.82
CA ILE A 196 19.00 -3.78 -2.87
C ILE A 196 19.29 -5.23 -2.50
N ASN A 197 20.10 -5.91 -3.29
CA ASN A 197 20.49 -7.30 -3.06
C ASN A 197 21.66 -7.42 -2.07
N GLN A 198 22.03 -8.66 -1.73
CA GLN A 198 23.13 -8.94 -0.80
C GLN A 198 24.51 -8.42 -1.25
N ALA A 199 24.69 -8.16 -2.56
CA ALA A 199 25.92 -7.59 -3.13
C ALA A 199 25.90 -6.06 -3.15
N ASN A 200 24.95 -5.42 -2.48
CA ASN A 200 24.71 -3.97 -2.50
C ASN A 200 24.42 -3.40 -3.90
N GLN A 201 23.85 -4.23 -4.78
CA GLN A 201 23.41 -3.80 -6.10
C GLN A 201 21.90 -3.62 -6.11
N GLN A 202 21.41 -2.72 -6.96
CA GLN A 202 19.99 -2.58 -7.22
C GLN A 202 19.40 -3.91 -7.73
N GLY A 203 18.38 -4.39 -7.03
CA GLY A 203 17.54 -5.51 -7.44
C GLY A 203 16.29 -4.99 -8.15
N GLY A 204 16.03 -5.50 -9.35
CA GLY A 204 14.86 -5.12 -10.15
C GLY A 204 14.80 -3.63 -10.53
N SER A 205 13.64 -3.22 -11.01
CA SER A 205 13.36 -1.83 -11.35
C SER A 205 12.96 -1.00 -10.12
N THR A 206 13.36 0.26 -10.12
CA THR A 206 12.89 1.25 -9.12
C THR A 206 11.40 1.53 -9.34
N THR A 207 10.63 1.51 -8.27
CA THR A 207 9.23 1.94 -8.27
C THR A 207 9.16 3.40 -7.87
N THR A 208 8.42 4.22 -8.61
CA THR A 208 8.37 5.67 -8.40
C THR A 208 6.93 6.16 -8.29
N LEU A 209 6.66 6.98 -7.27
CA LEU A 209 5.39 7.67 -7.06
C LEU A 209 5.58 9.15 -7.40
N GLY A 210 4.69 9.67 -8.25
CA GLY A 210 4.74 11.05 -8.72
C GLY A 210 5.71 11.30 -9.89
N PRO A 211 5.88 12.55 -10.32
CA PRO A 211 5.38 13.75 -9.66
C PRO A 211 3.85 13.90 -9.73
N VAL A 212 3.28 14.57 -8.74
CA VAL A 212 1.93 15.11 -8.81
C VAL A 212 2.03 16.53 -9.37
N THR A 213 1.42 16.78 -10.52
CA THR A 213 1.47 18.08 -11.20
C THR A 213 0.47 19.07 -10.61
N HIS A 214 0.72 20.37 -10.79
CA HIS A 214 -0.24 21.41 -10.41
C HIS A 214 -1.61 21.23 -11.09
N THR A 215 -1.64 20.72 -12.33
CA THR A 215 -2.89 20.40 -13.03
C THR A 215 -3.66 19.27 -12.34
N GLN A 216 -2.98 18.21 -11.88
CA GLN A 216 -3.62 17.16 -11.09
C GLN A 216 -4.19 17.71 -9.78
N ARG A 217 -3.51 18.71 -9.20
CA ARG A 217 -3.99 19.47 -8.02
C ARG A 217 -5.04 20.53 -8.36
N SER A 218 -5.43 20.72 -9.62
CA SER A 218 -6.34 21.80 -10.04
C SER A 218 -5.89 23.20 -9.59
N ASP A 219 -4.57 23.46 -9.64
CA ASP A 219 -3.94 24.74 -9.26
C ASP A 219 -4.15 25.17 -7.80
N ILE A 220 -4.54 24.25 -6.91
CA ILE A 220 -4.68 24.51 -5.47
C ILE A 220 -3.64 23.77 -4.64
N THR A 221 -3.19 24.37 -3.55
CA THR A 221 -2.28 23.74 -2.59
C THR A 221 -2.94 22.47 -2.02
N SER A 222 -2.40 21.30 -2.32
CA SER A 222 -2.99 20.02 -1.91
C SER A 222 -1.98 18.89 -2.02
N LEU A 223 -2.23 17.80 -1.28
CA LEU A 223 -1.53 16.54 -1.44
C LEU A 223 -2.49 15.49 -2.01
N LEU A 224 -2.03 14.74 -3.02
CA LEU A 224 -2.79 13.66 -3.64
C LEU A 224 -2.13 12.32 -3.35
N PHE A 225 -2.96 11.34 -2.98
CA PHE A 225 -2.50 9.99 -2.69
C PHE A 225 -1.97 9.30 -3.95
N GLN A 226 -0.77 8.77 -3.86
CA GLN A 226 -0.14 7.93 -4.87
C GLN A 226 0.19 6.57 -4.25
N GLN A 227 0.00 5.50 -5.01
CA GLN A 227 0.30 4.14 -4.56
C GLN A 227 0.78 3.27 -5.72
N ALA A 228 1.68 2.35 -5.39
CA ALA A 228 2.11 1.27 -6.26
C ALA A 228 2.23 -0.02 -5.44
N THR A 229 1.92 -1.14 -6.10
CA THR A 229 2.12 -2.48 -5.55
C THR A 229 2.93 -3.31 -6.51
N GLY A 230 3.69 -4.27 -5.99
CA GLY A 230 4.46 -5.18 -6.82
C GLY A 230 5.09 -6.31 -6.00
N LEU A 231 5.83 -7.18 -6.66
CA LEU A 231 6.65 -8.19 -6.00
C LEU A 231 7.97 -7.58 -5.53
N VAL A 232 8.44 -8.02 -4.36
CA VAL A 232 9.83 -7.81 -3.97
C VAL A 232 10.72 -8.59 -4.94
N PRO A 233 11.72 -7.97 -5.61
CA PRO A 233 12.60 -8.67 -6.52
C PRO A 233 13.37 -9.80 -5.83
N VAL A 234 13.58 -10.90 -6.56
CA VAL A 234 14.41 -12.03 -6.11
C VAL A 234 15.77 -11.52 -5.63
N GLY A 235 16.22 -12.02 -4.47
CA GLY A 235 17.49 -11.58 -3.89
C GLY A 235 17.42 -10.23 -3.17
N GLY A 236 16.27 -9.55 -3.10
CA GLY A 236 16.09 -8.35 -2.30
C GLY A 236 16.38 -8.61 -0.82
N ARG A 237 17.28 -7.82 -0.22
CA ARG A 237 17.69 -7.95 1.19
C ARG A 237 17.56 -6.66 1.97
N SER A 238 17.65 -5.54 1.27
CA SER A 238 17.38 -4.22 1.82
C SER A 238 16.53 -3.42 0.83
N LEU A 239 16.04 -2.29 1.29
CA LEU A 239 15.32 -1.31 0.48
C LEU A 239 15.88 0.08 0.74
N LEU A 240 15.85 0.91 -0.28
CA LEU A 240 16.15 2.33 -0.23
C LEU A 240 14.92 3.09 -0.67
N VAL A 241 14.38 3.90 0.22
CA VAL A 241 13.33 4.87 -0.10
C VAL A 241 13.96 6.25 -0.17
N THR A 242 13.79 6.94 -1.30
CA THR A 242 14.32 8.28 -1.52
C THR A 242 13.20 9.22 -1.94
N VAL A 243 13.07 10.31 -1.21
CA VAL A 243 12.29 11.48 -1.59
C VAL A 243 13.21 12.47 -2.30
N THR A 244 12.77 12.97 -3.44
CA THR A 244 13.41 14.09 -4.13
C THR A 244 12.37 15.16 -4.39
N ILE A 245 12.69 16.41 -4.04
CA ILE A 245 11.82 17.56 -4.24
C ILE A 245 12.57 18.59 -5.10
N THR A 246 11.97 18.97 -6.22
CA THR A 246 12.58 19.85 -7.22
C THR A 246 11.75 21.10 -7.43
N ARG A 247 12.42 22.25 -7.34
CA ARG A 247 11.83 23.58 -7.55
C ARG A 247 11.91 23.99 -9.02
N PHE A 248 10.80 24.49 -9.55
CA PHE A 248 10.70 25.05 -10.90
C PHE A 248 10.19 26.49 -10.92
N SER A 249 9.56 26.95 -9.84
CA SER A 249 9.03 28.30 -9.69
C SER A 249 9.41 28.91 -8.33
N GLY A 250 9.03 30.17 -8.11
CA GLY A 250 9.20 30.82 -6.81
C GLY A 250 10.65 30.98 -6.35
N THR A 251 10.82 31.00 -5.04
CA THR A 251 12.14 31.07 -4.35
C THR A 251 12.32 29.90 -3.41
N ALA A 252 11.25 29.58 -2.69
CA ALA A 252 11.03 28.35 -1.95
C ALA A 252 10.82 27.14 -2.86
N ASN A 253 11.23 25.96 -2.39
CA ASN A 253 10.96 24.69 -3.04
C ASN A 253 9.65 24.11 -2.46
N ASP A 254 8.55 24.42 -3.15
CA ASP A 254 7.18 24.20 -2.70
C ASP A 254 6.61 22.86 -3.18
N GLY A 255 7.48 21.85 -3.28
CA GLY A 255 7.04 20.46 -3.37
C GLY A 255 6.88 19.86 -1.97
N ASP A 256 5.78 19.16 -1.78
CA ASP A 256 5.36 18.67 -0.47
C ASP A 256 5.10 17.16 -0.50
N VAL A 257 5.46 16.48 0.59
CA VAL A 257 5.21 15.05 0.78
C VAL A 257 4.83 14.74 2.22
N ASP A 258 3.92 13.80 2.38
CA ASP A 258 3.54 13.27 3.69
C ASP A 258 3.14 11.79 3.62
N ASN A 259 3.06 11.14 4.78
CA ASN A 259 2.49 9.81 4.96
C ASN A 259 3.08 8.79 3.98
N ILE A 260 4.41 8.79 3.87
CA ILE A 260 5.19 7.83 3.09
C ILE A 260 5.14 6.49 3.81
N ALA A 261 4.54 5.49 3.18
CA ALA A 261 4.34 4.20 3.78
C ALA A 261 4.80 3.07 2.85
N LEU A 262 5.48 2.10 3.46
CA LEU A 262 5.86 0.86 2.82
C LEU A 262 5.46 -0.30 3.72
N TYR A 263 4.69 -1.22 3.16
CA TYR A 263 4.27 -2.46 3.81
C TYR A 263 4.65 -3.65 2.95
N LEU A 264 5.06 -4.74 3.59
CA LEU A 264 5.36 -6.01 2.94
C LEU A 264 4.37 -7.08 3.41
N TYR A 265 3.90 -7.89 2.47
CA TYR A 265 2.90 -8.94 2.70
C TYR A 265 3.12 -10.15 1.81
N GLN A 266 2.52 -11.27 2.19
CA GLN A 266 2.51 -12.53 1.44
C GLN A 266 1.09 -12.86 1.00
#